data_AF-A0AAV2ERN4-F1
#
_entry.id   AF-A0AAV2ERN4-F1
#
_cell.length_a   1.000
_cell.length_b   1.000
_cell.length_c   1.000
_cell.angle_alpha   90.00
_cell.angle_beta   90.00
_cell.angle_gamma   90.00
#
_symmetry.space_group_name_H-M   'P 1'
#
loop_
_entity.id
_entity.type
_entity.pdbx_description
1 polymer ?
#
loop_
_entity_poly.entity_id
_entity_poly.type
_entity_poly.pdbx_seq_one_letter_code
_entity_poly.pdbx_strand_id
1 'polypeptide(L)'
;MSQNIFLLSLLVSLSGAVAQVINFTAINTTPKTAGGAIFTRQVGTNYTCHVMSNATNFIWTSVFRETTNGSRRDFSNVTLLVKDMDGVAYTSDNEISLSAQYVGNYSDGGNDVRREVAGVVYHEMTHVWQWFGGAQGDIAPGGLIEGIADFVRLRAGLAPPPGRWVKPGEGDKWDQGYDVTAMFLDYCDGLKKDGFVAELNKKMRDGYNVTFFKELLGKSVDELWKDYKAKYGK
;
A
#
# COMPACT_ATOMS: atom_id res chain seq x y z
N MET A 1 -54.01 -15.64 41.74
CA MET A 1 -53.05 -16.16 40.75
C MET A 1 -53.19 -15.31 39.49
N SER A 2 -52.31 -14.34 39.27
CA SER A 2 -52.16 -13.69 37.97
C SER A 2 -50.68 -13.74 37.59
N GLN A 3 -50.37 -14.39 36.48
CA GLN A 3 -49.03 -14.47 35.91
C GLN A 3 -48.79 -13.20 35.09
N ASN A 4 -47.80 -12.41 35.48
CA ASN A 4 -47.27 -11.33 34.64
C ASN A 4 -46.31 -11.94 33.61
N ILE A 5 -46.71 -11.95 32.35
CA ILE A 5 -45.85 -12.31 31.22
C ILE A 5 -45.01 -11.07 30.89
N PHE A 6 -43.71 -11.12 31.19
CA PHE A 6 -42.73 -10.17 30.67
C PHE A 6 -42.39 -10.55 29.22
N LEU A 7 -42.84 -9.75 28.25
CA LEU A 7 -42.34 -9.79 26.88
C LEU A 7 -40.99 -9.06 26.82
N LEU A 8 -39.89 -9.81 26.71
CA LEU A 8 -38.61 -9.27 26.26
C LEU A 8 -38.67 -9.07 24.75
N SER A 9 -38.79 -7.82 24.30
CA SER A 9 -38.54 -7.45 22.91
C SER A 9 -37.04 -7.34 22.67
N LEU A 10 -36.48 -8.34 22.00
CA LEU A 10 -35.10 -8.32 21.52
C LEU A 10 -35.00 -7.38 20.31
N LEU A 11 -34.58 -6.13 20.53
CA LEU A 11 -34.18 -5.21 19.47
C LEU A 11 -32.81 -5.65 18.92
N VAL A 12 -32.82 -6.38 17.80
CA VAL A 12 -31.63 -6.59 17.00
C VAL A 12 -31.41 -5.32 16.17
N SER A 13 -30.53 -4.44 16.62
CA SER A 13 -30.04 -3.33 15.81
C SER A 13 -29.05 -3.87 14.76
N LEU A 14 -29.55 -4.16 13.56
CA LEU A 14 -28.68 -4.25 12.38
C LEU A 14 -28.15 -2.84 12.08
N SER A 15 -27.00 -2.51 12.66
CA SER A 15 -26.18 -1.41 12.15
C SER A 15 -25.59 -1.87 10.82
N GLY A 16 -26.33 -1.63 9.73
CA GLY A 16 -25.80 -1.72 8.39
C GLY A 16 -24.68 -0.70 8.27
N ALA A 17 -23.42 -1.15 8.36
CA ALA A 17 -22.28 -0.33 8.03
C ALA A 17 -22.42 0.08 6.56
N VAL A 18 -22.79 1.33 6.31
CA VAL A 18 -22.73 1.90 4.97
C VAL A 18 -21.26 1.81 4.57
N ALA A 19 -20.96 1.00 3.54
CA ALA A 19 -19.62 0.94 2.98
C ALA A 19 -19.23 2.36 2.56
N GLN A 20 -18.10 2.86 3.06
CA GLN A 20 -17.60 4.17 2.69
C GLN A 20 -17.35 4.18 1.17
N VAL A 21 -18.09 5.01 0.45
CA VAL A 21 -17.90 5.19 -0.99
C VAL A 21 -16.71 6.11 -1.18
N ILE A 22 -15.65 5.61 -1.83
CA ILE A 22 -14.47 6.42 -2.18
C ILE A 22 -14.61 6.92 -3.61
N ASN A 23 -14.50 8.24 -3.78
CA ASN A 23 -14.50 8.87 -5.09
C ASN A 23 -13.07 8.93 -5.65
N PHE A 24 -12.86 8.32 -6.83
CA PHE A 24 -11.56 8.31 -7.49
C PHE A 24 -11.54 9.25 -8.69
N THR A 25 -10.62 10.21 -8.69
CA THR A 25 -10.45 11.18 -9.77
C THR A 25 -9.06 11.07 -10.38
N ALA A 26 -8.96 10.95 -11.70
CA ALA A 26 -7.67 10.97 -12.40
C ALA A 26 -7.68 12.09 -13.45
N ILE A 27 -6.66 12.94 -13.43
CA ILE A 27 -6.53 14.10 -14.33
C ILE A 27 -5.15 14.08 -14.95
N ASN A 28 -5.10 14.12 -16.29
CA ASN A 28 -3.86 14.41 -16.99
C ASN A 28 -3.74 15.93 -17.18
N THR A 29 -2.92 16.59 -16.38
CA THR A 29 -2.74 18.05 -16.45
C THR A 29 -1.74 18.45 -17.54
N THR A 30 -1.05 17.49 -18.15
CA THR A 30 0.04 17.72 -19.11
C THR A 30 -0.10 16.92 -20.41
N PRO A 31 -1.29 16.85 -21.05
CA PRO A 31 -1.52 15.97 -22.20
C PRO A 31 -0.71 16.31 -23.46
N LYS A 32 -0.08 17.49 -23.49
CA LYS A 32 0.75 17.97 -24.61
C LYS A 32 2.23 17.58 -24.49
N THR A 33 2.69 17.11 -23.33
CA THR A 33 4.06 16.57 -23.20
C THR A 33 4.12 15.19 -23.85
N ALA A 34 5.32 14.74 -24.24
CA ALA A 34 5.49 13.41 -24.85
C ALA A 34 4.93 12.30 -23.92
N GLY A 35 5.31 12.33 -22.65
CA GLY A 35 4.85 11.40 -21.64
C GLY A 35 3.38 11.52 -21.28
N GLY A 36 2.83 12.75 -21.21
CA GLY A 36 1.40 12.96 -21.00
C GLY A 36 0.57 12.44 -22.17
N ALA A 37 1.04 12.61 -23.41
CA ALA A 37 0.38 12.03 -24.59
C ALA A 37 0.43 10.49 -24.59
N ILE A 38 1.55 9.89 -24.14
CA ILE A 38 1.69 8.45 -23.94
C ILE A 38 0.71 7.95 -22.88
N PHE A 39 0.63 8.62 -21.72
CA PHE A 39 -0.32 8.28 -20.66
C PHE A 39 -1.76 8.26 -21.21
N THR A 40 -2.16 9.32 -21.91
CA THR A 40 -3.51 9.41 -22.51
C THR A 40 -3.80 8.25 -23.45
N ARG A 41 -2.82 7.87 -24.28
CA ARG A 41 -2.99 6.83 -25.32
C ARG A 41 -2.96 5.41 -24.75
N GLN A 42 -2.06 5.11 -23.81
CA GLN A 42 -1.79 3.74 -23.37
C GLN A 42 -2.45 3.38 -22.03
N VAL A 43 -2.67 4.37 -21.16
CA VAL A 43 -3.17 4.19 -19.81
C VAL A 43 -4.58 4.76 -19.70
N GLY A 44 -4.72 6.09 -19.78
CA GLY A 44 -5.98 6.81 -19.69
C GLY A 44 -6.49 7.00 -18.25
N THR A 45 -7.23 8.09 -18.04
CA THR A 45 -7.76 8.47 -16.72
C THR A 45 -8.80 7.47 -16.19
N ASN A 46 -9.71 6.98 -17.05
CA ASN A 46 -10.74 6.01 -16.64
C ASN A 46 -10.12 4.70 -16.12
N TYR A 47 -9.11 4.17 -16.82
CA TYR A 47 -8.38 2.99 -16.34
C TYR A 47 -7.67 3.30 -15.02
N THR A 48 -7.07 4.47 -14.88
CA THR A 48 -6.39 4.88 -13.64
C THR A 48 -7.35 4.93 -12.44
N CYS A 49 -8.57 5.44 -12.62
CA CYS A 49 -9.62 5.36 -11.59
C CYS A 49 -9.97 3.92 -11.21
N HIS A 50 -10.07 3.01 -12.19
CA HIS A 50 -10.27 1.58 -11.92
C HIS A 50 -9.10 0.95 -11.16
N VAL A 51 -7.85 1.31 -11.49
CA VAL A 51 -6.67 0.83 -10.78
C VAL A 51 -6.66 1.33 -9.34
N MET A 52 -6.95 2.62 -9.07
CA MET A 52 -7.02 3.14 -7.70
C MET A 52 -8.10 2.45 -6.86
N SER A 53 -9.26 2.16 -7.47
CA SER A 53 -10.33 1.39 -6.82
C SER A 53 -9.90 -0.05 -6.50
N ASN A 54 -9.29 -0.74 -7.47
CA ASN A 54 -8.79 -2.11 -7.28
C ASN A 54 -7.66 -2.16 -6.23
N ALA A 55 -6.74 -1.19 -6.26
CA ALA A 55 -5.67 -1.06 -5.28
C ALA A 55 -6.25 -0.87 -3.87
N THR A 56 -7.21 0.04 -3.70
CA THR A 56 -7.88 0.28 -2.41
C THR A 56 -8.52 -1.00 -1.88
N ASN A 57 -9.28 -1.71 -2.72
CA ASN A 57 -9.91 -2.97 -2.30
C ASN A 57 -8.86 -4.03 -1.95
N PHE A 58 -7.81 -4.17 -2.74
CA PHE A 58 -6.73 -5.12 -2.48
C PHE A 58 -5.99 -4.81 -1.17
N ILE A 59 -5.63 -3.55 -0.96
CA ILE A 59 -4.96 -3.08 0.25
C ILE A 59 -5.82 -3.37 1.49
N TRP A 60 -7.08 -2.94 1.50
CA TRP A 60 -7.95 -3.14 2.67
C TRP A 60 -8.30 -4.61 2.93
N THR A 61 -8.54 -5.40 1.90
CA THR A 61 -9.06 -6.78 2.08
C THR A 61 -7.97 -7.82 2.16
N SER A 62 -6.91 -7.68 1.37
CA SER A 62 -5.91 -8.73 1.16
C SER A 62 -4.61 -8.45 1.92
N VAL A 63 -4.20 -7.18 2.03
CA VAL A 63 -2.92 -6.80 2.66
C VAL A 63 -3.12 -6.35 4.11
N PHE A 64 -3.84 -5.27 4.37
CA PHE A 64 -4.02 -4.71 5.72
C PHE A 64 -5.16 -5.36 6.50
N ARG A 65 -6.10 -6.02 5.81
CA ARG A 65 -7.26 -6.70 6.42
C ARG A 65 -8.11 -5.77 7.31
N GLU A 66 -8.16 -4.49 6.97
CA GLU A 66 -8.95 -3.45 7.61
C GLU A 66 -10.38 -3.47 7.08
N THR A 67 -11.22 -4.38 7.57
CA THR A 67 -12.59 -4.57 7.05
C THR A 67 -13.65 -3.68 7.70
N THR A 68 -13.29 -2.92 8.75
CA THR A 68 -14.21 -2.01 9.46
C THR A 68 -13.77 -0.55 9.30
N ASN A 69 -14.73 0.37 9.16
CA ASN A 69 -14.43 1.78 8.90
C ASN A 69 -13.51 2.41 9.98
N GLY A 70 -13.69 2.07 11.26
CA GLY A 70 -12.87 2.62 12.35
C GLY A 70 -11.40 2.20 12.34
N SER A 71 -11.03 1.18 11.55
CA SER A 71 -9.64 0.72 11.41
C SER A 71 -8.88 1.40 10.28
N ARG A 72 -9.57 2.08 9.36
CA ARG A 72 -8.99 2.66 8.14
C ARG A 72 -8.62 4.13 8.34
N ARG A 73 -7.69 4.63 7.51
CA ARG A 73 -7.55 6.08 7.29
C ARG A 73 -8.82 6.63 6.63
N ASP A 74 -9.29 7.76 7.12
CA ASP A 74 -10.58 8.34 6.71
C ASP A 74 -10.41 9.36 5.57
N PHE A 75 -10.46 8.87 4.33
CA PHE A 75 -10.59 9.70 3.14
C PHE A 75 -11.81 9.27 2.35
N SER A 76 -12.62 10.23 1.89
CA SER A 76 -13.79 9.98 1.03
C SER A 76 -13.48 10.11 -0.47
N ASN A 77 -12.26 10.55 -0.81
CA ASN A 77 -11.81 10.68 -2.18
C ASN A 77 -10.29 10.52 -2.30
N VAL A 78 -9.82 10.12 -3.48
CA VAL A 78 -8.40 10.10 -3.86
C VAL A 78 -8.27 10.68 -5.26
N THR A 79 -7.32 11.60 -5.43
CA THR A 79 -7.04 12.25 -6.71
C THR A 79 -5.67 11.88 -7.22
N LEU A 80 -5.57 11.44 -8.49
CA LEU A 80 -4.30 11.27 -9.17
C LEU A 80 -4.13 12.33 -10.27
N LEU A 81 -3.01 13.04 -10.24
CA LEU A 81 -2.63 14.05 -11.21
C LEU A 81 -1.39 13.60 -12.00
N VAL A 82 -1.49 13.57 -13.33
CA VAL A 82 -0.30 13.38 -14.18
C VAL A 82 0.34 14.73 -14.44
N LYS A 83 1.49 14.98 -13.80
CA LYS A 83 2.21 16.25 -13.80
C LYS A 83 3.50 16.14 -14.60
N ASP A 84 3.94 17.25 -15.20
CA ASP A 84 5.29 17.36 -15.75
C ASP A 84 6.24 17.67 -14.60
N MET A 85 6.94 16.64 -14.12
CA MET A 85 7.77 16.69 -12.93
C MET A 85 8.86 15.61 -12.99
N ASP A 86 9.94 15.82 -12.24
CA ASP A 86 10.98 14.81 -12.03
C ASP A 86 10.49 13.67 -11.13
N GLY A 87 11.27 12.59 -11.05
CA GLY A 87 10.94 11.41 -10.26
C GLY A 87 9.87 10.51 -10.90
N VAL A 88 9.35 9.57 -10.12
CA VAL A 88 8.36 8.57 -10.59
C VAL A 88 6.94 9.02 -10.22
N ALA A 89 6.68 9.12 -8.92
CA ALA A 89 5.45 9.59 -8.34
C ALA A 89 5.69 9.98 -6.87
N TYR A 90 4.70 10.63 -6.26
CA TYR A 90 4.64 10.81 -4.81
C TYR A 90 3.19 11.00 -4.36
N THR A 91 2.93 10.71 -3.08
CA THR A 91 1.63 10.89 -2.43
C THR A 91 1.71 11.94 -1.33
N SER A 92 0.73 12.82 -1.27
CA SER A 92 0.50 13.74 -0.16
C SER A 92 -0.95 13.59 0.27
N ASP A 93 -1.16 13.07 1.48
CA ASP A 93 -2.48 12.67 2.01
C ASP A 93 -3.25 11.75 1.05
N ASN A 94 -4.20 12.31 0.30
CA ASN A 94 -5.05 11.62 -0.66
C ASN A 94 -4.88 12.14 -2.10
N GLU A 95 -3.83 12.92 -2.37
CA GLU A 95 -3.41 13.32 -3.72
C GLU A 95 -2.15 12.54 -4.13
N ILE A 96 -2.20 11.90 -5.29
CA ILE A 96 -1.10 11.21 -5.94
C ILE A 96 -0.65 12.06 -7.13
N SER A 97 0.64 12.30 -7.25
CA SER A 97 1.24 12.92 -8.43
C SER A 97 2.05 11.87 -9.19
N LEU A 98 1.70 11.60 -10.46
CA LEU A 98 2.42 10.72 -11.37
C LEU A 98 3.24 11.55 -12.36
N SER A 99 4.52 11.22 -12.54
CA SER A 99 5.38 11.94 -13.48
C SER A 99 5.07 11.55 -14.93
N ALA A 100 4.69 12.55 -15.73
CA ALA A 100 4.62 12.42 -17.18
C ALA A 100 5.99 12.07 -17.76
N GLN A 101 7.07 12.66 -17.25
CA GLN A 101 8.44 12.39 -17.74
C GLN A 101 8.82 10.93 -17.55
N TYR A 102 8.53 10.35 -16.36
CA TYR A 102 8.74 8.92 -16.11
C TYR A 102 7.96 8.04 -17.08
N VAL A 103 6.67 8.35 -17.30
CA VAL A 103 5.83 7.60 -18.25
C VAL A 103 6.40 7.64 -19.67
N GLY A 104 6.93 8.79 -20.11
CA GLY A 104 7.61 8.92 -21.38
C GLY A 104 8.86 8.04 -21.46
N ASN A 105 9.78 8.21 -20.51
CA ASN A 105 11.05 7.49 -20.46
C ASN A 105 10.85 5.96 -20.36
N TYR A 106 9.84 5.50 -19.63
CA TYR A 106 9.55 4.08 -19.50
C TYR A 106 9.05 3.47 -20.82
N SER A 107 8.24 4.22 -21.58
CA SER A 107 7.71 3.82 -22.87
C SER A 107 8.80 3.63 -23.93
N ASP A 108 9.82 4.49 -23.93
CA ASP A 108 10.90 4.46 -24.93
C ASP A 108 11.72 3.16 -24.88
N GLY A 109 11.70 2.46 -23.74
CA GLY A 109 12.30 1.13 -23.58
C GLY A 109 11.47 -0.03 -24.13
N GLY A 110 10.33 0.21 -24.79
CA GLY A 110 9.44 -0.84 -25.32
C GLY A 110 8.69 -1.63 -24.24
N ASN A 111 8.59 -1.08 -23.03
CA ASN A 111 8.00 -1.74 -21.88
C ASN A 111 6.46 -1.56 -21.83
N ASP A 112 5.77 -2.40 -21.06
CA ASP A 112 4.34 -2.27 -20.79
C ASP A 112 4.07 -1.10 -19.82
N VAL A 113 3.87 0.09 -20.38
CA VAL A 113 3.57 1.32 -19.62
C VAL A 113 2.31 1.18 -18.78
N ARG A 114 1.29 0.49 -19.30
CA ARG A 114 0.01 0.35 -18.60
C ARG A 114 0.17 -0.46 -17.33
N ARG A 115 0.91 -1.57 -17.40
CA ARG A 115 1.22 -2.40 -16.25
C ARG A 115 2.15 -1.71 -15.25
N GLU A 116 3.15 -0.97 -15.74
CA GLU A 116 4.04 -0.20 -14.86
C GLU A 116 3.29 0.87 -14.08
N VAL A 117 2.46 1.67 -14.75
CA VAL A 117 1.65 2.69 -14.09
C VAL A 117 0.69 2.05 -13.09
N ALA A 118 0.13 0.87 -13.38
CA ALA A 118 -0.67 0.15 -12.39
C ALA A 118 0.15 -0.21 -11.14
N GLY A 119 1.39 -0.67 -11.30
CA GLY A 119 2.30 -0.94 -10.19
C GLY A 119 2.63 0.31 -9.37
N VAL A 120 2.96 1.42 -10.03
CA VAL A 120 3.21 2.71 -9.37
C VAL A 120 1.96 3.19 -8.62
N VAL A 121 0.78 3.09 -9.21
CA VAL A 121 -0.47 3.46 -8.52
C VAL A 121 -0.72 2.57 -7.30
N TYR A 122 -0.43 1.27 -7.34
CA TYR A 122 -0.54 0.41 -6.14
C TYR A 122 0.42 0.84 -5.02
N HIS A 123 1.64 1.22 -5.38
CA HIS A 123 2.61 1.78 -4.43
C HIS A 123 2.06 3.06 -3.78
N GLU A 124 1.68 4.05 -4.58
CA GLU A 124 1.18 5.35 -4.08
C GLU A 124 -0.14 5.23 -3.31
N MET A 125 -1.06 4.39 -3.77
CA MET A 125 -2.31 4.09 -3.04
C MET A 125 -2.04 3.47 -1.67
N THR A 126 -0.90 2.80 -1.48
CA THR A 126 -0.51 2.29 -0.17
C THR A 126 -0.20 3.43 0.79
N HIS A 127 0.48 4.49 0.34
CA HIS A 127 0.70 5.68 1.17
C HIS A 127 -0.59 6.40 1.57
N VAL A 128 -1.64 6.36 0.72
CA VAL A 128 -2.96 6.89 1.10
C VAL A 128 -3.55 6.12 2.28
N TRP A 129 -3.41 4.79 2.30
CA TRP A 129 -4.14 3.93 3.25
C TRP A 129 -3.33 3.43 4.44
N GLN A 130 -2.00 3.39 4.36
CA GLN A 130 -1.16 2.88 5.44
C GLN A 130 -1.06 3.88 6.59
N TRP A 131 -0.85 3.35 7.80
CA TRP A 131 -0.53 4.15 8.96
C TRP A 131 0.99 4.42 9.00
N PHE A 132 1.35 5.67 9.31
CA PHE A 132 2.75 6.11 9.37
C PHE A 132 3.31 6.17 10.80
N GLY A 133 2.47 5.99 11.84
CA GLY A 133 2.81 6.36 13.22
C GLY A 133 2.51 7.83 13.53
N GLY A 134 3.23 8.41 14.48
CA GLY A 134 3.25 9.86 14.72
C GLY A 134 2.16 10.46 15.63
N ALA A 135 0.99 9.83 15.77
CA ALA A 135 -0.12 10.44 16.52
C ALA A 135 0.12 10.50 18.04
N GLN A 136 0.81 9.51 18.61
CA GLN A 136 1.18 9.40 20.02
C GLN A 136 2.61 8.87 20.22
N GLY A 137 3.40 8.71 19.15
CA GLY A 137 4.75 8.16 19.18
C GLY A 137 5.55 8.52 17.93
N ASP A 138 6.64 7.80 17.67
CA ASP A 138 7.50 8.07 16.52
C ASP A 138 6.79 7.73 15.20
N ILE A 139 7.26 8.37 14.12
CA ILE A 139 6.92 8.00 12.74
C ILE A 139 7.79 6.79 12.38
N ALA A 140 7.22 5.84 11.64
CA ALA A 140 7.96 4.69 11.12
C ALA A 140 9.16 5.13 10.25
N PRO A 141 10.27 4.37 10.22
CA PRO A 141 11.38 4.67 9.33
C PRO A 141 10.93 4.78 7.87
N GLY A 142 11.46 5.76 7.13
CA GLY A 142 11.10 5.98 5.73
C GLY A 142 11.25 4.72 4.88
N GLY A 143 12.31 3.94 5.07
CA GLY A 143 12.47 2.68 4.32
C GLY A 143 11.44 1.60 4.67
N LEU A 144 10.89 1.58 5.88
CA LEU A 144 9.76 0.71 6.20
C LEU A 144 8.49 1.18 5.47
N ILE A 145 8.24 2.49 5.46
CA ILE A 145 7.12 3.14 4.76
C ILE A 145 7.15 2.83 3.26
N GLU A 146 8.28 3.02 2.59
CA GLU A 146 8.47 2.69 1.17
C GLU A 146 8.39 1.18 0.93
N GLY A 147 8.95 0.39 1.84
CA GLY A 147 8.95 -1.06 1.75
C GLY A 147 7.56 -1.69 1.85
N ILE A 148 6.65 -1.13 2.66
CA ILE A 148 5.25 -1.58 2.72
C ILE A 148 4.54 -1.29 1.39
N ALA A 149 4.78 -0.13 0.78
CA ALA A 149 4.22 0.22 -0.52
C ALA A 149 4.68 -0.74 -1.63
N ASP A 150 5.97 -1.06 -1.69
CA ASP A 150 6.47 -2.05 -2.64
C ASP A 150 6.10 -3.49 -2.27
N PHE A 151 5.87 -3.80 -0.99
CA PHE A 151 5.30 -5.08 -0.58
C PHE A 151 3.87 -5.24 -1.14
N VAL A 152 3.03 -4.22 -1.06
CA VAL A 152 1.69 -4.25 -1.69
C VAL A 152 1.81 -4.49 -3.19
N ARG A 153 2.71 -3.77 -3.88
CA ARG A 153 2.95 -3.94 -5.32
C ARG A 153 3.46 -5.36 -5.65
N LEU A 154 4.33 -5.92 -4.81
CA LEU A 154 4.83 -7.30 -4.93
C LEU A 154 3.66 -8.30 -4.83
N ARG A 155 2.86 -8.20 -3.77
CA ARG A 155 1.73 -9.11 -3.50
C ARG A 155 0.61 -9.00 -4.53
N ALA A 156 0.44 -7.85 -5.15
CA ALA A 156 -0.48 -7.65 -6.28
C ALA A 156 0.03 -8.28 -7.59
N GLY A 157 1.25 -8.84 -7.59
CA GLY A 157 1.89 -9.36 -8.80
C GLY A 157 2.19 -8.26 -9.80
N LEU A 158 2.55 -7.05 -9.33
CA LEU A 158 2.86 -5.87 -10.14
C LEU A 158 4.32 -5.42 -10.01
N ALA A 159 5.19 -6.31 -9.53
CA ALA A 159 6.62 -6.10 -9.60
C ALA A 159 7.05 -5.80 -11.06
N PRO A 160 8.02 -4.90 -11.26
CA PRO A 160 8.51 -4.54 -12.58
C PRO A 160 9.22 -5.73 -13.26
N PRO A 161 9.56 -5.62 -14.56
CA PRO A 161 10.26 -6.67 -15.27
C PRO A 161 11.54 -7.16 -14.55
N PRO A 162 11.95 -8.42 -14.76
CA PRO A 162 13.12 -9.01 -14.11
C PRO A 162 14.38 -8.15 -14.23
N GLY A 163 15.15 -8.07 -13.15
CA GLY A 163 16.40 -7.30 -13.09
C GLY A 163 16.25 -5.84 -12.68
N ARG A 164 15.03 -5.32 -12.51
CA ARG A 164 14.79 -3.99 -11.92
C ARG A 164 14.65 -4.01 -10.40
N TRP A 165 14.14 -5.12 -9.86
CA TRP A 165 14.06 -5.34 -8.42
C TRP A 165 15.13 -6.32 -7.96
N VAL A 166 15.60 -6.11 -6.75
CA VAL A 166 16.53 -7.00 -6.04
C VAL A 166 15.91 -8.38 -5.85
N LYS A 167 16.76 -9.38 -5.65
CA LYS A 167 16.32 -10.72 -5.26
C LYS A 167 16.17 -10.83 -3.74
N PRO A 168 15.36 -11.80 -3.25
CA PRO A 168 15.38 -12.13 -1.83
C PRO A 168 16.81 -12.36 -1.33
N GLY A 169 17.14 -11.78 -0.18
CA GLY A 169 18.45 -11.82 0.43
C GLY A 169 19.42 -10.72 0.02
N GLU A 170 19.13 -9.91 -1.00
CA GLU A 170 19.95 -8.74 -1.37
C GLU A 170 19.65 -7.51 -0.48
N GLY A 171 20.49 -6.47 -0.58
CA GLY A 171 20.42 -5.26 0.26
C GLY A 171 21.19 -5.36 1.58
N ASP A 172 21.39 -4.21 2.22
CA ASP A 172 22.32 -4.03 3.33
C ASP A 172 21.63 -3.93 4.69
N LYS A 173 20.39 -3.42 4.72
CA LYS A 173 19.60 -3.27 5.96
C LYS A 173 18.10 -3.48 5.74
N TRP A 174 17.40 -3.84 6.81
CA TRP A 174 15.98 -4.21 6.75
C TRP A 174 15.05 -3.05 6.36
N ASP A 175 15.41 -1.81 6.69
CA ASP A 175 14.68 -0.57 6.36
C ASP A 175 15.38 0.24 5.26
N GLN A 176 15.99 -0.44 4.29
CA GLN A 176 16.62 0.22 3.14
C GLN A 176 15.61 0.94 2.24
N GLY A 177 14.34 0.52 2.28
CA GLY A 177 13.30 1.06 1.40
C GLY A 177 12.98 0.12 0.25
N TYR A 178 11.88 0.47 -0.43
CA TYR A 178 11.48 -0.09 -1.71
C TYR A 178 11.49 -1.63 -1.72
N ASP A 179 11.95 -2.21 -2.83
CA ASP A 179 12.02 -3.63 -3.09
C ASP A 179 12.87 -4.42 -2.06
N VAL A 180 13.98 -3.87 -1.56
CA VAL A 180 14.80 -4.52 -0.52
C VAL A 180 13.97 -4.80 0.72
N THR A 181 13.32 -3.77 1.25
CA THR A 181 12.47 -3.92 2.43
C THR A 181 11.22 -4.75 2.10
N ALA A 182 10.63 -4.60 0.91
CA ALA A 182 9.48 -5.41 0.48
C ALA A 182 9.77 -6.92 0.48
N MET A 183 10.94 -7.35 0.00
CA MET A 183 11.35 -8.76 -0.01
C MET A 183 11.53 -9.31 1.41
N PHE A 184 12.03 -8.49 2.34
CA PHE A 184 12.11 -8.85 3.75
C PHE A 184 10.74 -8.92 4.43
N LEU A 185 9.85 -7.98 4.13
CA LEU A 185 8.48 -8.00 4.63
C LEU A 185 7.73 -9.23 4.12
N ASP A 186 7.94 -9.67 2.87
CA ASP A 186 7.35 -10.92 2.36
C ASP A 186 7.86 -12.16 3.09
N TYR A 187 9.15 -12.19 3.46
CA TYR A 187 9.66 -13.22 4.36
C TYR A 187 8.96 -13.20 5.73
N CYS A 188 8.88 -12.02 6.37
CA CYS A 188 8.21 -11.86 7.67
C CYS A 188 6.72 -12.23 7.62
N ASP A 189 6.03 -11.87 6.54
CA ASP A 189 4.62 -12.20 6.32
C ASP A 189 4.43 -13.71 6.22
N GLY A 190 5.33 -14.42 5.54
CA GLY A 190 5.35 -15.88 5.49
C GLY A 190 5.53 -16.58 6.84
N LEU A 191 6.04 -15.89 7.87
CA LEU A 191 6.19 -16.43 9.23
C LEU A 191 4.91 -16.28 10.08
N LYS A 192 3.98 -15.40 9.69
CA LYS A 192 2.76 -15.12 10.46
C LYS A 192 1.53 -15.50 9.66
N LYS A 193 0.79 -16.51 10.14
CA LYS A 193 -0.44 -17.00 9.49
C LYS A 193 -1.46 -15.88 9.17
N ASP A 194 -1.57 -14.90 10.06
CA ASP A 194 -2.53 -13.81 9.94
C ASP A 194 -2.01 -12.59 9.15
N GLY A 195 -0.82 -12.68 8.55
CA GLY A 195 -0.16 -11.58 7.86
C GLY A 195 0.59 -10.67 8.82
N PHE A 196 1.91 -10.62 8.71
CA PHE A 196 2.74 -9.71 9.50
C PHE A 196 2.48 -8.25 9.14
N VAL A 197 2.40 -7.93 7.84
CA VAL A 197 2.25 -6.54 7.40
C VAL A 197 0.88 -5.98 7.81
N ALA A 198 -0.16 -6.81 7.80
CA ALA A 198 -1.48 -6.43 8.29
C ALA A 198 -1.45 -5.96 9.75
N GLU A 199 -0.89 -6.81 10.63
CA GLU A 199 -0.81 -6.53 12.06
C GLU A 199 0.18 -5.41 12.38
N LEU A 200 1.26 -5.28 11.60
CA LEU A 200 2.19 -4.16 11.72
C LEU A 200 1.49 -2.83 11.38
N ASN A 201 0.82 -2.74 10.23
CA ASN A 201 0.07 -1.54 9.83
C ASN A 201 -0.95 -1.12 10.89
N LYS A 202 -1.71 -2.09 11.40
CA LYS A 202 -2.68 -1.86 12.48
C LYS A 202 -2.04 -1.28 13.74
N LYS A 203 -0.87 -1.80 14.16
CA LYS A 203 -0.14 -1.28 15.33
C LYS A 203 0.45 0.11 15.10
N MET A 204 0.75 0.47 13.85
CA MET A 204 1.28 1.79 13.49
C MET A 204 0.23 2.91 13.50
N ARG A 205 -1.05 2.62 13.75
CA ARG A 205 -2.13 3.61 13.77
C ARG A 205 -1.85 4.81 14.69
N ASP A 206 -1.35 4.52 15.88
CA ASP A 206 -1.17 5.50 16.95
C ASP A 206 0.32 5.87 17.15
N GLY A 207 1.24 5.08 16.62
CA GLY A 207 2.68 5.33 16.73
C GLY A 207 3.50 4.12 16.27
N TYR A 208 4.77 4.35 15.96
CA TYR A 208 5.69 3.27 15.61
C TYR A 208 6.63 2.92 16.76
N ASN A 209 6.89 1.63 16.94
CA ASN A 209 8.01 1.13 17.75
C ASN A 209 8.62 -0.10 17.08
N VAL A 210 9.95 -0.15 16.99
CA VAL A 210 10.67 -1.30 16.41
C VAL A 210 10.43 -2.61 17.17
N THR A 211 10.00 -2.55 18.44
CA THR A 211 9.63 -3.74 19.22
C THR A 211 8.42 -4.48 18.65
N PHE A 212 7.62 -3.86 17.78
CA PHE A 212 6.48 -4.51 17.14
C PHE A 212 6.88 -5.77 16.38
N PHE A 213 8.08 -5.83 15.78
CA PHE A 213 8.61 -7.05 15.18
C PHE A 213 8.68 -8.19 16.20
N LYS A 214 9.23 -7.92 17.39
CA LYS A 214 9.34 -8.90 18.48
C LYS A 214 8.00 -9.28 19.07
N GLU A 215 7.10 -8.32 19.23
CA GLU A 215 5.74 -8.59 19.71
C GLU A 215 4.95 -9.48 18.74
N LEU A 216 5.14 -9.28 17.43
CA LEU A 216 4.36 -9.97 16.39
C LEU A 216 4.94 -11.32 15.97
N LEU A 217 6.28 -11.49 16.02
CA LEU A 217 7.00 -12.65 15.51
C LEU A 217 7.92 -13.33 16.55
N GLY A 218 8.04 -12.77 17.76
CA GLY A 218 8.86 -13.32 18.85
C GLY A 218 10.36 -13.03 18.75
N LYS A 219 10.82 -12.32 17.70
CA LYS A 219 12.23 -11.98 17.46
C LYS A 219 12.40 -10.50 17.14
N SER A 220 13.54 -9.91 17.51
CA SER A 220 13.87 -8.54 17.12
C SER A 220 13.98 -8.42 15.59
N VAL A 221 13.84 -7.21 15.07
CA VAL A 221 14.01 -6.96 13.63
C VAL A 221 15.40 -7.37 13.13
N ASP A 222 16.43 -7.20 13.96
CA ASP A 222 17.81 -7.58 13.62
C ASP A 222 17.99 -9.11 13.56
N GLU A 223 17.35 -9.85 14.48
CA GLU A 223 17.33 -11.31 14.46
C GLU A 223 16.60 -11.83 13.21
N LEU A 224 15.45 -11.24 12.88
CA LEU A 224 14.68 -11.58 11.69
C LEU A 224 15.44 -11.26 10.41
N TRP A 225 16.10 -10.11 10.34
CA TRP A 225 16.93 -9.72 9.19
C TRP A 225 18.10 -10.70 9.02
N LYS A 226 18.77 -11.07 10.11
CA LYS A 226 19.83 -12.08 10.07
C LYS A 226 19.32 -13.44 9.57
N ASP A 227 18.16 -13.89 10.03
CA ASP A 227 17.54 -15.13 9.57
C ASP A 227 17.17 -15.06 8.08
N TYR A 228 16.61 -13.93 7.64
CA TYR A 228 16.31 -13.67 6.22
C TYR A 228 17.57 -13.75 5.35
N LYS A 229 18.65 -13.08 5.77
CA LYS A 229 19.95 -13.12 5.07
C LYS A 229 20.56 -14.53 5.10
N ALA A 230 20.42 -15.29 6.18
CA ALA A 230 20.87 -16.68 6.22
C ALA A 230 20.06 -17.60 5.28
N LYS A 231 18.76 -17.33 5.11
CA LYS A 231 17.87 -18.12 4.25
C LYS A 231 18.08 -17.85 2.77
N TYR A 232 18.28 -16.59 2.38
CA TYR A 232 18.28 -16.17 0.98
C TYR A 232 19.59 -15.55 0.50
N GLY A 233 20.43 -15.08 1.42
CA GLY A 233 21.73 -14.52 1.09
C GLY A 233 22.61 -15.57 0.42
N LYS A 234 23.14 -15.22 -0.75
CA LYS A 234 24.19 -15.95 -1.44
C LYS A 234 25.40 -15.04 -1.59
#